data_AF-A0A938SBR2-F1
#
_entry.id   AF-A0A938SBR2-F1
#
_cell.length_a   1.000
_cell.length_b   1.000
_cell.length_c   1.000
_cell.angle_alpha   90.00
_cell.angle_beta   90.00
_cell.angle_gamma   90.00
#
_symmetry.space_group_name_H-M   'P 1'
#
loop_
_entity.id
_entity.type
_entity.pdbx_description
1 polymer ?
#
loop_
_entity_poly.entity_id
_entity_poly.type
_entity_poly.pdbx_seq_one_letter_code
_entity_poly.pdbx_strand_id
1 'polypeptide(L)'
;MRQLLAPALATWLASTASAAPDGWLDVHECGASGSEFSTTAQTIAGSKEITVADVGDFRAGQGVTVSKCNPHYTFCTLRPPENPFSTNPLGDAAELRGFDGSAGSWLVFLLEVDGANPLTFRWSDDLTRTWNGTRVPITFDWQPLSGGVEIKVNKRDLQPGHIIAFAARDQLVTKVEAVAGNALTLAHPATRTAKDAVVRHCDDEALQAAITRAVQEKRRVLIPAGRYRLTKSLVVTNAASIVIEGASGANTLLDISEGHGGCIRLQGGTEAVIRNLRMVGHTGLGEGPGWRSFRTSSGRACWPVGLKPCHAISIRNTERVLIENVHASRMNCEAFYCQGDARSGTREPKAYTKSLTYLRCSATDCDGNAFNNNDLAENTSVLYCRIVDVGGCSWEGASRFVRFIGNYLRNAGPVAMGNIGSRAAHLEELGSGQHIVADNVFEGRCFYAGRAGRPMVTAAAATQVIITNNLFVNFNSTGIALRNVSSERMLPAEI
;
A
#
# COMPACT_ATOMS: atom_id res chain seq x y z
N MET A 1 -10.34 -38.14 50.37
CA MET A 1 -9.58 -37.12 49.62
C MET A 1 -10.57 -36.20 48.93
N ARG A 2 -10.79 -34.98 49.46
CA ARG A 2 -11.64 -33.94 48.87
C ARG A 2 -10.78 -33.12 47.91
N GLN A 3 -11.13 -33.08 46.62
CA GLN A 3 -10.57 -32.12 45.66
C GLN A 3 -11.53 -30.95 45.55
N LEU A 4 -11.04 -29.77 45.92
CA LEU A 4 -11.71 -28.48 45.76
C LEU A 4 -11.46 -27.96 44.34
N LEU A 5 -12.56 -27.71 43.63
CA LEU A 5 -12.60 -26.91 42.40
C LEU A 5 -12.46 -25.42 42.77
N ALA A 6 -11.51 -24.74 42.15
CA ALA A 6 -11.41 -23.27 42.17
C ALA A 6 -11.86 -22.73 40.79
N PRO A 7 -12.71 -21.68 40.73
CA PRO A 7 -13.07 -21.05 39.47
C PRO A 7 -11.99 -20.04 39.05
N ALA A 8 -11.62 -20.07 37.77
CA ALA A 8 -10.75 -19.07 37.17
C ALA A 8 -11.53 -17.76 36.97
N LEU A 9 -11.16 -16.72 37.72
CA LEU A 9 -11.56 -15.34 37.42
C LEU A 9 -10.77 -14.82 36.23
N ALA A 10 -11.46 -14.60 35.11
CA ALA A 10 -10.94 -13.81 33.99
C ALA A 10 -10.89 -12.33 34.42
N THR A 11 -9.69 -11.82 34.68
CA THR A 11 -9.46 -10.40 34.98
C THR A 11 -9.41 -9.63 33.68
N TRP A 12 -10.44 -8.83 33.41
CA TRP A 12 -10.40 -7.77 32.40
C TRP A 12 -9.39 -6.71 32.85
N LEU A 13 -8.23 -6.65 32.19
CA LEU A 13 -7.32 -5.51 32.33
C LEU A 13 -7.96 -4.33 31.59
N ALA A 14 -8.71 -3.51 32.31
CA ALA A 14 -8.97 -2.15 31.89
C ALA A 14 -7.64 -1.40 31.89
N SER A 15 -7.09 -1.17 30.68
CA SER A 15 -5.95 -0.27 30.48
C SER A 15 -6.35 1.12 30.98
N THR A 16 -5.88 1.49 32.16
CA THR A 16 -5.95 2.89 32.62
C THR A 16 -5.12 3.73 31.66
N ALA A 17 -5.78 4.53 30.82
CA ALA A 17 -5.13 5.48 29.94
C ALA A 17 -4.26 6.41 30.78
N SER A 18 -2.94 6.22 30.72
CA SER A 18 -1.99 7.22 31.21
C SER A 18 -2.21 8.47 30.38
N ALA A 19 -2.35 9.62 31.03
CA ALA A 19 -2.38 10.90 30.32
C ALA A 19 -1.16 11.00 29.40
N ALA A 20 -1.38 11.47 28.18
CA ALA A 20 -0.30 11.68 27.23
C ALA A 20 0.71 12.68 27.82
N PRO A 21 2.03 12.47 27.65
CA PRO A 21 3.02 13.43 28.13
C PRO A 21 2.82 14.81 27.50
N ASP A 22 3.28 15.86 28.17
CA ASP A 22 3.17 17.23 27.63
C ASP A 22 3.70 17.33 26.18
N GLY A 23 2.92 17.98 25.31
CA GLY A 23 3.22 18.13 23.88
C GLY A 23 2.79 16.95 22.99
N TRP A 24 2.19 15.89 23.56
CA TRP A 24 1.60 14.78 22.81
C TRP A 24 0.09 14.89 22.74
N LEU A 25 -0.49 14.60 21.58
CA LEU A 25 -1.91 14.43 21.34
C LEU A 25 -2.22 12.94 21.24
N ASP A 26 -3.04 12.43 22.16
CA ASP A 26 -3.53 11.05 22.08
C ASP A 26 -4.65 10.97 21.03
N VAL A 27 -4.59 9.97 20.15
CA VAL A 27 -5.62 9.76 19.12
C VAL A 27 -7.01 9.45 19.70
N HIS A 28 -7.10 8.95 20.93
CA HIS A 28 -8.38 8.75 21.62
C HIS A 28 -9.07 10.07 21.96
N GLU A 29 -8.34 11.19 22.12
CA GLU A 29 -8.94 12.53 22.26
C GLU A 29 -9.71 12.95 21.00
N CYS A 30 -9.37 12.36 19.85
CA CYS A 30 -10.06 12.58 18.58
C CYS A 30 -11.07 11.48 18.23
N GLY A 31 -11.34 10.55 19.16
CA GLY A 31 -12.37 9.52 19.02
C GLY A 31 -11.91 8.23 18.35
N ALA A 32 -10.60 8.00 18.20
CA ALA A 32 -10.10 6.73 17.66
C ALA A 32 -10.43 5.60 18.65
N SER A 33 -10.88 4.46 18.15
CA SER A 33 -11.27 3.32 18.97
C SER A 33 -10.06 2.50 19.44
N GLY A 34 -9.15 2.19 18.52
CA GLY A 34 -8.08 1.21 18.73
C GLY A 34 -8.59 -0.22 18.99
N SER A 35 -9.86 -0.49 18.70
CA SER A 35 -10.53 -1.72 19.12
C SER A 35 -10.44 -2.84 18.09
N GLU A 36 -10.21 -4.07 18.55
CA GLU A 36 -10.30 -5.27 17.71
C GLU A 36 -11.73 -5.76 17.50
N PHE A 37 -12.71 -5.24 18.26
CA PHE A 37 -14.07 -5.76 18.29
C PHE A 37 -14.73 -5.75 16.90
N SER A 38 -15.53 -6.79 16.66
CA SER A 38 -16.38 -6.93 15.49
C SER A 38 -17.57 -7.80 15.83
N THR A 39 -18.73 -7.53 15.23
CA THR A 39 -19.97 -8.28 15.44
C THR A 39 -20.66 -8.56 14.11
N THR A 40 -21.46 -9.62 14.04
CA THR A 40 -22.41 -9.80 12.94
C THR A 40 -23.58 -8.82 13.06
N ALA A 41 -24.19 -8.49 11.94
CA ALA A 41 -25.34 -7.61 11.85
C ALA A 41 -26.32 -8.01 10.75
N GLN A 42 -27.56 -7.62 10.94
CA GLN A 42 -28.60 -7.63 9.93
C GLN A 42 -28.85 -6.19 9.44
N THR A 43 -28.89 -6.03 8.13
CA THR A 43 -29.20 -4.75 7.47
C THR A 43 -30.48 -4.88 6.65
N ILE A 44 -31.19 -3.76 6.50
CA ILE A 44 -32.36 -3.65 5.61
C ILE A 44 -32.04 -2.55 4.60
N ALA A 45 -32.25 -2.84 3.31
CA ALA A 45 -32.06 -1.84 2.25
C ALA A 45 -32.89 -0.58 2.51
N GLY A 46 -32.27 0.59 2.41
CA GLY A 46 -32.86 1.89 2.71
C GLY A 46 -32.87 2.28 4.19
N SER A 47 -32.53 1.38 5.11
CA SER A 47 -32.52 1.65 6.56
C SER A 47 -31.16 2.15 7.04
N LYS A 48 -31.20 3.15 7.94
CA LYS A 48 -30.06 3.57 8.77
C LYS A 48 -29.88 2.71 10.02
N GLU A 49 -30.94 2.05 10.47
CA GLU A 49 -30.89 1.17 11.64
C GLU A 49 -30.45 -0.23 11.22
N ILE A 50 -29.46 -0.76 11.92
CA ILE A 50 -29.00 -2.15 11.81
C ILE A 50 -29.12 -2.85 13.16
N THR A 51 -29.38 -4.14 13.14
CA THR A 51 -29.39 -4.97 14.36
C THR A 51 -28.10 -5.76 14.45
N VAL A 52 -27.30 -5.52 15.49
CA VAL A 52 -26.06 -6.26 15.77
C VAL A 52 -26.32 -7.42 16.72
N ALA A 53 -25.51 -8.49 16.62
CA ALA A 53 -25.56 -9.59 17.59
C ALA A 53 -25.09 -9.15 18.98
N ASP A 54 -24.02 -8.35 19.04
CA ASP A 54 -23.48 -7.73 20.24
C ASP A 54 -22.99 -6.31 19.90
N VAL A 55 -23.34 -5.34 20.74
CA VAL A 55 -22.92 -3.94 20.56
C VAL A 55 -21.47 -3.71 20.96
N GLY A 56 -20.93 -4.55 21.85
CA GLY A 56 -19.56 -4.44 22.35
C GLY A 56 -19.19 -3.02 22.78
N ASP A 57 -18.18 -2.47 22.13
CA ASP A 57 -17.60 -1.16 22.45
C ASP A 57 -17.88 -0.06 21.41
N PHE A 58 -18.84 -0.27 20.50
CA PHE A 58 -19.28 0.78 19.58
C PHE A 58 -19.94 1.95 20.33
N ARG A 59 -19.62 3.17 19.94
CA ARG A 59 -20.14 4.42 20.52
C ARG A 59 -20.58 5.39 19.43
N ALA A 60 -21.56 6.22 19.76
CA ALA A 60 -21.95 7.34 18.91
C ALA A 60 -20.74 8.23 18.59
N GLY A 61 -20.65 8.68 17.34
CA GLY A 61 -19.55 9.47 16.79
C GLY A 61 -18.41 8.63 16.18
N GLN A 62 -18.29 7.34 16.49
CA GLN A 62 -17.25 6.49 15.94
C GLN A 62 -17.54 6.09 14.48
N GLY A 63 -16.47 6.01 13.68
CA GLY A 63 -16.53 5.44 12.34
C GLY A 63 -16.65 3.92 12.41
N VAL A 64 -17.44 3.35 11.51
CA VAL A 64 -17.59 1.90 11.33
C VAL A 64 -17.61 1.52 9.86
N THR A 65 -17.25 0.27 9.58
CA THR A 65 -17.56 -0.38 8.32
C THR A 65 -18.61 -1.46 8.51
N VAL A 66 -19.48 -1.65 7.51
CA VAL A 66 -20.49 -2.71 7.48
C VAL A 66 -20.39 -3.45 6.14
N SER A 67 -20.05 -4.74 6.16
CA SER A 67 -19.84 -5.53 4.93
C SER A 67 -21.16 -5.93 4.25
N LYS A 68 -21.11 -6.30 2.95
CA LYS A 68 -22.21 -6.92 2.18
C LYS A 68 -23.47 -6.06 1.95
N CYS A 69 -23.56 -4.88 2.55
CA CYS A 69 -24.79 -4.09 2.59
C CYS A 69 -24.76 -2.85 1.69
N ASN A 70 -23.67 -2.61 0.94
CA ASN A 70 -23.54 -1.46 0.05
C ASN A 70 -22.78 -1.78 -1.25
N PRO A 71 -23.37 -2.49 -2.23
CA PRO A 71 -22.77 -2.71 -3.55
C PRO A 71 -22.56 -1.38 -4.29
N HIS A 72 -21.33 -1.09 -4.72
CA HIS A 72 -20.99 0.12 -5.46
C HIS A 72 -19.66 -0.05 -6.21
N TYR A 73 -19.38 0.91 -7.11
CA TYR A 73 -18.11 1.01 -7.84
C TYR A 73 -17.23 2.12 -7.28
N THR A 74 -15.93 1.88 -7.24
CA THR A 74 -14.90 2.82 -6.78
C THR A 74 -13.69 2.77 -7.70
N PHE A 75 -12.81 3.79 -7.62
CA PHE A 75 -11.58 3.87 -8.40
C PHE A 75 -11.77 3.70 -9.92
N CYS A 76 -12.89 4.19 -10.45
CA CYS A 76 -13.20 4.16 -11.87
C CYS A 76 -12.27 5.13 -12.61
N THR A 77 -11.36 4.61 -13.42
CA THR A 77 -10.33 5.38 -14.13
C THR A 77 -10.26 5.03 -15.62
N LEU A 78 -9.88 6.02 -16.43
CA LEU A 78 -9.45 5.84 -17.81
C LEU A 78 -7.98 6.23 -17.93
N ARG A 79 -7.13 5.27 -18.28
CA ARG A 79 -5.69 5.49 -18.42
C ARG A 79 -5.33 5.57 -19.90
N PRO A 80 -4.62 6.62 -20.32
CA PRO A 80 -4.27 6.78 -21.72
C PRO A 80 -3.09 5.88 -22.12
N PRO A 81 -2.90 5.59 -23.42
CA PRO A 81 -1.91 4.63 -23.91
C PRO A 81 -0.46 4.93 -23.51
N GLU A 82 -0.13 6.21 -23.37
CA GLU A 82 1.20 6.69 -23.01
C GLU A 82 1.51 6.61 -21.52
N ASN A 83 0.47 6.57 -20.66
CA ASN A 83 0.62 6.53 -19.21
C ASN A 83 -0.37 5.54 -18.56
N PRO A 84 -0.01 4.25 -18.45
CA PRO A 84 -0.86 3.22 -17.86
C PRO A 84 -1.02 3.34 -16.32
N PHE A 85 -0.44 4.38 -15.71
CA PHE A 85 -0.56 4.69 -14.29
C PHE A 85 -1.36 5.96 -14.00
N SER A 86 -1.92 6.59 -15.03
CA SER A 86 -2.80 7.74 -14.85
C SER A 86 -3.97 7.42 -13.93
N THR A 87 -4.36 8.40 -13.12
CA THR A 87 -5.52 8.35 -12.23
C THR A 87 -6.68 9.20 -12.75
N ASN A 88 -6.72 9.47 -14.07
CA ASN A 88 -7.80 10.25 -14.66
C ASN A 88 -9.15 9.56 -14.38
N PRO A 89 -10.18 10.29 -13.92
CA PRO A 89 -11.51 9.74 -13.71
C PRO A 89 -12.06 9.07 -14.97
N LEU A 90 -12.86 8.01 -14.81
CA LEU A 90 -13.52 7.33 -15.93
C LEU A 90 -14.44 8.28 -16.72
N GLY A 91 -15.11 9.21 -16.02
CA GLY A 91 -16.04 10.16 -16.63
C GLY A 91 -17.12 9.48 -17.45
N ASP A 92 -17.35 9.96 -18.67
CA ASP A 92 -18.31 9.42 -19.63
C ASP A 92 -17.73 8.29 -20.51
N ALA A 93 -16.52 7.79 -20.24
CA ALA A 93 -15.88 6.78 -21.09
C ALA A 93 -16.58 5.43 -21.06
N ALA A 94 -17.17 5.08 -19.93
CA ALA A 94 -17.96 3.88 -19.80
C ALA A 94 -18.97 4.01 -18.66
N GLU A 95 -20.03 3.23 -18.75
CA GLU A 95 -21.02 3.04 -17.70
C GLU A 95 -20.89 1.63 -17.10
N LEU A 96 -21.15 1.50 -15.79
CA LEU A 96 -21.00 0.27 -15.02
C LEU A 96 -22.31 -0.06 -14.30
N ARG A 97 -22.76 -1.32 -14.32
CA ARG A 97 -23.95 -1.79 -13.57
C ARG A 97 -23.86 -3.27 -13.19
N GLY A 98 -24.83 -3.76 -12.42
CA GLY A 98 -25.06 -5.19 -12.20
C GLY A 98 -24.38 -5.81 -10.99
N PHE A 99 -23.34 -5.19 -10.42
CA PHE A 99 -22.73 -5.69 -9.18
C PHE A 99 -23.70 -5.68 -8.00
N ASP A 100 -23.95 -6.85 -7.41
CA ASP A 100 -24.87 -7.04 -6.29
C ASP A 100 -24.17 -7.50 -4.99
N GLY A 101 -22.84 -7.63 -5.01
CA GLY A 101 -22.03 -8.11 -3.89
C GLY A 101 -21.95 -9.64 -3.73
N SER A 102 -22.63 -10.43 -4.57
CA SER A 102 -22.62 -11.90 -4.47
C SER A 102 -21.27 -12.54 -4.85
N ALA A 103 -20.53 -11.89 -5.73
CA ALA A 103 -19.24 -12.39 -6.25
C ALA A 103 -18.03 -12.07 -5.36
N GLY A 104 -18.23 -11.40 -4.23
CA GLY A 104 -17.19 -11.07 -3.26
C GLY A 104 -17.15 -9.58 -2.90
N SER A 105 -16.55 -9.27 -1.76
CA SER A 105 -16.57 -7.92 -1.18
C SER A 105 -15.60 -6.93 -1.82
N TRP A 106 -14.65 -7.41 -2.62
CA TRP A 106 -13.69 -6.55 -3.32
C TRP A 106 -13.16 -7.21 -4.61
N LEU A 107 -13.78 -6.85 -5.73
CA LEU A 107 -13.33 -7.23 -7.07
C LEU A 107 -12.61 -6.05 -7.74
N VAL A 108 -11.62 -6.33 -8.58
CA VAL A 108 -10.85 -5.30 -9.30
C VAL A 108 -10.76 -5.67 -10.77
N PHE A 109 -11.37 -4.87 -11.62
CA PHE A 109 -11.44 -5.09 -13.06
C PHE A 109 -10.40 -4.23 -13.78
N LEU A 110 -9.78 -4.82 -14.80
CA LEU A 110 -8.96 -4.14 -15.79
C LEU A 110 -9.45 -4.55 -17.18
N LEU A 111 -9.78 -3.56 -18.00
CA LEU A 111 -10.06 -3.71 -19.42
C LEU A 111 -9.04 -2.89 -20.19
N GLU A 112 -8.44 -3.47 -21.21
CA GLU A 112 -7.50 -2.78 -22.08
C GLU A 112 -7.94 -2.90 -23.53
N VAL A 113 -8.01 -1.77 -24.23
CA VAL A 113 -8.19 -1.75 -25.68
C VAL A 113 -6.99 -2.45 -26.34
N ASP A 114 -7.23 -3.54 -27.04
CA ASP A 114 -6.20 -4.43 -27.60
C ASP A 114 -6.26 -4.56 -29.14
N GLY A 115 -7.18 -3.84 -29.78
CA GLY A 115 -7.31 -3.74 -31.23
C GLY A 115 -8.05 -2.47 -31.65
N ALA A 116 -7.70 -1.92 -32.82
CA ALA A 116 -8.31 -0.71 -33.37
C ALA A 116 -9.27 -1.00 -34.55
N ASN A 117 -8.98 -2.04 -35.35
CA ASN A 117 -9.78 -2.45 -36.51
C ASN A 117 -9.82 -3.99 -36.62
N PRO A 118 -10.87 -4.67 -36.11
CA PRO A 118 -11.98 -4.10 -35.34
C PRO A 118 -11.52 -3.54 -33.98
N LEU A 119 -12.33 -2.65 -33.41
CA LEU A 119 -12.11 -2.14 -32.06
C LEU A 119 -12.41 -3.25 -31.04
N THR A 120 -11.40 -3.65 -30.28
CA THR A 120 -11.51 -4.77 -29.32
C THR A 120 -10.87 -4.43 -27.99
N PHE A 121 -11.25 -5.15 -26.94
CA PHE A 121 -10.57 -5.15 -25.65
C PHE A 121 -10.26 -6.55 -25.14
N ARG A 122 -9.29 -6.63 -24.24
CA ARG A 122 -9.07 -7.77 -23.33
C ARG A 122 -9.36 -7.36 -21.90
N TRP A 123 -9.70 -8.30 -21.04
CA TRP A 123 -10.03 -7.97 -19.65
C TRP A 123 -9.71 -9.06 -18.63
N SER A 124 -9.54 -8.62 -17.38
CA SER A 124 -9.18 -9.42 -16.21
C SER A 124 -9.88 -8.87 -14.97
N ASP A 125 -10.17 -9.74 -14.01
CA ASP A 125 -10.67 -9.44 -12.67
C ASP A 125 -9.75 -9.98 -11.55
N ASP A 126 -8.58 -10.50 -11.93
CA ASP A 126 -7.62 -11.18 -11.05
C ASP A 126 -6.24 -10.50 -11.05
N LEU A 127 -6.23 -9.19 -11.26
CA LEU A 127 -5.01 -8.36 -11.37
C LEU A 127 -4.09 -8.85 -12.50
N THR A 128 -4.67 -9.26 -13.63
CA THR A 128 -3.99 -9.71 -14.85
C THR A 128 -3.12 -10.96 -14.66
N ARG A 129 -3.44 -11.79 -13.66
CA ARG A 129 -2.88 -13.15 -13.57
C ARG A 129 -3.38 -13.99 -14.74
N THR A 130 -4.64 -13.78 -15.13
CA THR A 130 -5.24 -14.36 -16.32
C THR A 130 -6.04 -13.30 -17.09
N TRP A 131 -6.39 -13.61 -18.34
CA TRP A 131 -7.30 -12.81 -19.16
C TRP A 131 -8.57 -13.62 -19.39
N ASN A 132 -9.70 -13.11 -18.90
CA ASN A 132 -11.01 -13.77 -19.03
C ASN A 132 -11.59 -13.63 -20.44
N GLY A 133 -11.22 -12.57 -21.15
CA GLY A 133 -11.55 -12.35 -22.54
C GLY A 133 -10.41 -11.63 -23.26
N THR A 134 -10.18 -12.00 -24.51
CA THR A 134 -9.19 -11.37 -25.41
C THR A 134 -9.83 -11.07 -26.75
N ARG A 135 -9.49 -9.94 -27.38
CA ARG A 135 -10.11 -9.52 -28.66
C ARG A 135 -11.64 -9.48 -28.61
N VAL A 136 -12.22 -9.13 -27.47
CA VAL A 136 -13.67 -8.96 -27.30
C VAL A 136 -14.08 -7.70 -28.08
N PRO A 137 -15.01 -7.78 -29.04
CA PRO A 137 -15.46 -6.60 -29.79
C PRO A 137 -16.06 -5.55 -28.85
N ILE A 138 -15.72 -4.27 -29.05
CA ILE A 138 -16.43 -3.17 -28.39
C ILE A 138 -17.70 -2.90 -29.19
N THR A 139 -18.87 -3.23 -28.63
CA THR A 139 -20.16 -3.11 -29.32
C THR A 139 -20.84 -1.76 -29.09
N PHE A 140 -20.33 -0.97 -28.13
CA PHE A 140 -20.97 0.24 -27.60
C PHE A 140 -22.33 0.00 -26.92
N ASP A 141 -22.63 -1.25 -26.58
CA ASP A 141 -23.77 -1.67 -25.76
C ASP A 141 -23.27 -2.37 -24.49
N TRP A 142 -24.18 -2.80 -23.61
CA TRP A 142 -23.85 -3.53 -22.40
C TRP A 142 -23.20 -4.87 -22.73
N GLN A 143 -22.00 -5.08 -22.20
CA GLN A 143 -21.21 -6.30 -22.34
C GLN A 143 -20.97 -6.90 -20.95
N PRO A 144 -21.28 -8.20 -20.75
CA PRO A 144 -21.11 -8.84 -19.47
C PRO A 144 -19.64 -9.09 -19.15
N LEU A 145 -19.31 -8.94 -17.88
CA LEU A 145 -18.08 -9.37 -17.23
C LEU A 145 -18.43 -10.43 -16.16
N SER A 146 -17.46 -10.80 -15.33
CA SER A 146 -17.70 -11.71 -14.20
C SER A 146 -18.49 -11.04 -13.06
N GLY A 147 -19.05 -11.87 -12.17
CA GLY A 147 -19.68 -11.41 -10.93
C GLY A 147 -20.93 -10.55 -11.11
N GLY A 148 -21.65 -10.72 -12.22
CA GLY A 148 -22.86 -9.95 -12.54
C GLY A 148 -22.57 -8.53 -13.05
N VAL A 149 -21.30 -8.14 -13.17
CA VAL A 149 -20.92 -6.81 -13.67
C VAL A 149 -21.16 -6.74 -15.18
N GLU A 150 -21.71 -5.62 -15.63
CA GLU A 150 -21.78 -5.26 -17.05
C GLU A 150 -21.11 -3.89 -17.26
N ILE A 151 -20.47 -3.74 -18.41
CA ILE A 151 -19.89 -2.47 -18.86
C ILE A 151 -20.46 -2.07 -20.22
N LYS A 152 -20.73 -0.78 -20.38
CA LYS A 152 -21.00 -0.17 -21.69
C LYS A 152 -19.91 0.86 -21.97
N VAL A 153 -19.02 0.56 -22.92
CA VAL A 153 -17.98 1.50 -23.36
C VAL A 153 -18.58 2.49 -24.34
N ASN A 154 -18.50 3.78 -24.05
CA ASN A 154 -19.12 4.81 -24.88
C ASN A 154 -18.26 5.14 -26.11
N LYS A 155 -18.92 5.57 -27.19
CA LYS A 155 -18.24 5.97 -28.44
C LYS A 155 -17.29 7.13 -28.18
N ARG A 156 -16.00 6.89 -28.41
CA ARG A 156 -14.94 7.90 -28.38
C ARG A 156 -13.72 7.41 -29.14
N ASP A 157 -12.72 8.28 -29.29
CA ASP A 157 -11.43 7.89 -29.87
C ASP A 157 -10.66 6.99 -28.89
N LEU A 158 -10.85 5.68 -29.05
CA LEU A 158 -10.15 4.66 -28.29
C LEU A 158 -9.03 4.06 -29.14
N GLN A 159 -7.84 4.07 -28.57
CA GLN A 159 -6.63 3.52 -29.18
C GLN A 159 -6.08 2.37 -28.35
N PRO A 160 -5.39 1.40 -28.97
CA PRO A 160 -4.73 0.31 -28.25
C PRO A 160 -3.86 0.80 -27.11
N GLY A 161 -4.00 0.17 -25.94
CA GLY A 161 -3.32 0.55 -24.71
C GLY A 161 -4.11 1.51 -23.80
N HIS A 162 -5.27 2.01 -24.23
CA HIS A 162 -6.21 2.61 -23.28
C HIS A 162 -6.66 1.56 -22.27
N ILE A 163 -6.68 1.91 -20.98
CA ILE A 163 -7.09 1.02 -19.90
C ILE A 163 -8.28 1.64 -19.16
N ILE A 164 -9.36 0.88 -19.02
CA ILE A 164 -10.44 1.15 -18.08
C ILE A 164 -10.21 0.27 -16.85
N ALA A 165 -10.15 0.85 -15.66
CA ALA A 165 -10.00 0.10 -14.42
C ALA A 165 -10.98 0.60 -13.38
N PHE A 166 -11.53 -0.31 -12.57
CA PHE A 166 -12.46 0.01 -11.49
C PHE A 166 -12.49 -1.13 -10.46
N ALA A 167 -12.97 -0.84 -9.26
CA ALA A 167 -13.21 -1.82 -8.21
C ALA A 167 -14.70 -1.89 -7.85
N ALA A 168 -15.21 -3.10 -7.64
CA ALA A 168 -16.55 -3.34 -7.12
C ALA A 168 -16.46 -3.73 -5.63
N ARG A 169 -17.24 -3.05 -4.78
CA ARG A 169 -17.16 -3.10 -3.32
C ARG A 169 -18.55 -3.22 -2.72
N ASP A 170 -18.70 -3.99 -1.64
CA ASP A 170 -19.99 -4.20 -0.96
C ASP A 170 -20.06 -3.58 0.45
N GLN A 171 -19.00 -2.88 0.86
CA GLN A 171 -18.83 -2.33 2.19
C GLN A 171 -19.43 -0.92 2.29
N LEU A 172 -20.15 -0.65 3.38
CA LEU A 172 -20.57 0.68 3.79
C LEU A 172 -19.54 1.24 4.79
N VAL A 173 -18.96 2.39 4.51
CA VAL A 173 -18.15 3.16 5.49
C VAL A 173 -19.02 4.30 5.99
N THR A 174 -19.24 4.36 7.30
CA THR A 174 -20.22 5.28 7.90
C THR A 174 -19.88 5.58 9.36
N LYS A 175 -20.75 6.29 10.06
CA LYS A 175 -20.62 6.60 11.49
C LYS A 175 -21.81 6.06 12.28
N VAL A 176 -21.58 5.71 13.54
CA VAL A 176 -22.65 5.45 14.51
C VAL A 176 -23.20 6.78 15.00
N GLU A 177 -24.49 7.04 14.80
CA GLU A 177 -25.20 8.21 15.32
C GLU A 177 -25.81 7.94 16.71
N ALA A 178 -26.32 6.72 16.93
CA ALA A 178 -26.93 6.31 18.19
C ALA A 178 -26.79 4.81 18.43
N VAL A 179 -26.87 4.43 19.71
CA VAL A 179 -26.85 3.06 20.19
C VAL A 179 -28.06 2.84 21.10
N ALA A 180 -28.90 1.85 20.79
CA ALA A 180 -30.09 1.52 21.57
C ALA A 180 -30.25 -0.01 21.69
N GLY A 181 -29.83 -0.58 22.82
CA GLY A 181 -29.76 -2.04 22.97
C GLY A 181 -28.85 -2.65 21.91
N ASN A 182 -29.40 -3.55 21.10
CA ASN A 182 -28.69 -4.20 19.98
C ASN A 182 -28.88 -3.48 18.63
N ALA A 183 -29.46 -2.28 18.62
CA ALA A 183 -29.60 -1.48 17.42
C ALA A 183 -28.52 -0.39 17.35
N LEU A 184 -27.88 -0.29 16.18
CA LEU A 184 -27.03 0.84 15.82
C LEU A 184 -27.74 1.69 14.76
N THR A 185 -27.84 2.99 15.00
CA THR A 185 -28.27 3.95 13.97
C THR A 185 -27.04 4.48 13.26
N LEU A 186 -26.99 4.31 11.94
CA LEU A 186 -25.87 4.73 11.09
C LEU A 186 -26.17 6.04 10.37
N ALA A 187 -25.13 6.84 10.10
CA ALA A 187 -25.27 8.11 9.38
C ALA A 187 -25.82 7.94 7.95
N HIS A 188 -25.43 6.86 7.28
CA HIS A 188 -25.85 6.49 5.93
C HIS A 188 -26.59 5.15 5.95
N PRO A 189 -27.66 5.00 5.15
CA PRO A 189 -28.41 3.75 5.10
C PRO A 189 -27.65 2.66 4.34
N ALA A 190 -27.92 1.40 4.68
CA ALA A 190 -27.55 0.27 3.82
C ALA A 190 -28.33 0.33 2.50
N THR A 191 -27.69 0.02 1.38
CA THR A 191 -28.39 -0.06 0.06
C THR A 191 -28.83 -1.49 -0.27
N ARG A 192 -28.37 -2.48 0.50
CA ARG A 192 -28.72 -3.90 0.37
C ARG A 192 -29.04 -4.53 1.72
N THR A 193 -30.07 -5.38 1.72
CA THR A 193 -30.41 -6.26 2.85
C THR A 193 -29.40 -7.40 2.95
N ALA A 194 -28.79 -7.59 4.11
CA ALA A 194 -27.87 -8.68 4.42
C ALA A 194 -28.20 -9.25 5.81
N LYS A 195 -28.11 -10.57 5.96
CA LYS A 195 -28.41 -11.26 7.24
C LYS A 195 -27.16 -11.54 8.08
N ASP A 196 -26.00 -11.46 7.45
CA ASP A 196 -24.70 -11.90 7.94
C ASP A 196 -23.62 -10.85 7.57
N ALA A 197 -24.00 -9.57 7.60
CA ALA A 197 -23.05 -8.47 7.54
C ALA A 197 -22.14 -8.50 8.77
N VAL A 198 -20.95 -7.91 8.67
CA VAL A 198 -20.03 -7.74 9.79
C VAL A 198 -19.79 -6.25 9.98
N VAL A 199 -19.93 -5.79 11.22
CA VAL A 199 -19.62 -4.44 11.65
C VAL A 199 -18.25 -4.43 12.32
N ARG A 200 -17.38 -3.49 11.91
CA ARG A 200 -16.05 -3.26 12.49
C ARG A 200 -15.84 -1.77 12.69
N HIS A 201 -14.98 -1.40 13.63
CA HIS A 201 -14.50 -0.02 13.76
C HIS A 201 -13.79 0.45 12.49
N CYS A 202 -13.85 1.76 12.23
CA CYS A 202 -13.11 2.47 11.21
C CYS A 202 -12.54 3.77 11.80
N ASP A 203 -11.22 3.83 11.95
CA ASP A 203 -10.54 4.89 12.69
C ASP A 203 -10.01 6.02 11.78
N ASP A 204 -10.29 5.95 10.47
CA ASP A 204 -9.83 6.90 9.44
C ASP A 204 -9.98 8.35 9.87
N GLU A 205 -11.21 8.76 10.21
CA GLU A 205 -11.51 10.16 10.50
C GLU A 205 -10.90 10.64 11.81
N ALA A 206 -10.95 9.81 12.85
CA ALA A 206 -10.42 10.16 14.15
C ALA A 206 -8.90 10.29 14.13
N LEU A 207 -8.21 9.34 13.49
CA LEU A 207 -6.75 9.40 13.31
C LEU A 207 -6.33 10.56 12.42
N GLN A 208 -7.06 10.81 11.32
CA GLN A 208 -6.78 11.96 10.46
C GLN A 208 -7.02 13.29 11.19
N ALA A 209 -8.05 13.38 12.04
CA ALA A 209 -8.30 14.55 12.87
C ALA A 209 -7.16 14.80 13.86
N ALA A 210 -6.65 13.74 14.52
CA ALA A 210 -5.49 13.84 15.40
C ALA A 210 -4.24 14.33 14.66
N ILE A 211 -3.94 13.77 13.48
CA ILE A 211 -2.80 14.20 12.67
C ILE A 211 -2.95 15.66 12.23
N THR A 212 -4.12 16.04 11.72
CA THR A 212 -4.40 17.42 11.29
C THR A 212 -4.21 18.40 12.44
N ARG A 213 -4.76 18.10 13.62
CA ARG A 213 -4.63 18.90 14.83
C ARG A 213 -3.18 18.99 15.29
N ALA A 214 -2.45 17.87 15.31
CA ALA A 214 -1.05 17.84 15.71
C ALA A 214 -0.16 18.69 14.79
N VAL A 215 -0.38 18.67 13.47
CA VAL A 215 0.35 19.53 12.53
C VAL A 215 0.04 21.01 12.78
N GLN A 216 -1.23 21.37 13.01
CA GLN A 216 -1.64 22.76 13.29
C GLN A 216 -1.09 23.28 14.62
N GLU A 217 -1.18 22.46 15.67
CA GLU A 217 -0.75 22.79 17.04
C GLU A 217 0.75 22.55 17.27
N LYS A 218 1.48 22.02 16.27
CA LYS A 218 2.89 21.62 16.37
C LYS A 218 3.15 20.62 17.51
N ARG A 219 2.21 19.70 17.70
CA ARG A 219 2.26 18.61 18.70
C ARG A 219 2.70 17.30 18.04
N ARG A 220 3.06 16.33 18.89
CA ARG A 220 3.34 14.96 18.49
C ARG A 220 2.06 14.13 18.60
N VAL A 221 1.96 13.03 17.85
CA VAL A 221 0.80 12.12 17.88
C VAL A 221 1.18 10.83 18.60
N LEU A 222 0.46 10.50 19.66
CA LEU A 222 0.55 9.22 20.35
C LEU A 222 -0.58 8.31 19.88
N ILE A 223 -0.23 7.11 19.42
CA ILE A 223 -1.17 6.04 19.07
C ILE A 223 -1.00 4.91 20.11
N PRO A 224 -1.90 4.77 21.07
CA PRO A 224 -1.80 3.72 22.08
C PRO A 224 -1.81 2.29 21.51
N ALA A 225 -1.62 1.30 22.37
CA ALA A 225 -1.76 -0.10 21.97
C ALA A 225 -3.21 -0.38 21.53
N GLY A 226 -3.37 -1.08 20.42
CA GLY A 226 -4.68 -1.32 19.81
C GLY A 226 -4.58 -1.61 18.32
N ARG A 227 -5.72 -1.96 17.72
CA ARG A 227 -5.88 -2.15 16.28
C ARG A 227 -6.74 -1.04 15.71
N TYR A 228 -6.15 -0.27 14.82
CA TYR A 228 -6.79 0.86 14.18
C TYR A 228 -7.06 0.55 12.72
N ARG A 229 -8.33 0.43 12.34
CA ARG A 229 -8.72 -0.01 11.00
C ARG A 229 -8.88 1.18 10.07
N LEU A 230 -8.31 1.05 8.89
CA LEU A 230 -8.23 2.09 7.88
C LEU A 230 -8.91 1.62 6.59
N THR A 231 -9.70 2.50 5.98
CA THR A 231 -10.19 2.30 4.61
C THR A 231 -9.42 3.14 3.59
N LYS A 232 -8.62 4.10 4.05
CA LYS A 232 -7.79 4.99 3.24
C LYS A 232 -6.54 5.44 3.99
N SER A 233 -5.60 6.06 3.27
CA SER A 233 -4.38 6.61 3.86
C SER A 233 -4.63 7.77 4.83
N LEU A 234 -3.89 7.76 5.93
CA LEU A 234 -3.69 8.92 6.79
C LEU A 234 -2.66 9.84 6.14
N VAL A 235 -3.00 11.11 5.94
CA VAL A 235 -2.18 12.06 5.19
C VAL A 235 -1.58 13.11 6.13
N VAL A 236 -0.26 13.26 6.05
CA VAL A 236 0.52 14.33 6.66
C VAL A 236 1.01 15.25 5.54
N THR A 237 0.52 16.49 5.53
CA THR A 237 0.84 17.45 4.46
C THR A 237 1.56 18.67 5.01
N ASN A 238 2.68 19.05 4.39
CA ASN A 238 3.43 20.28 4.66
C ASN A 238 3.80 20.49 6.15
N ALA A 239 4.02 19.41 6.89
CA ALA A 239 4.43 19.51 8.28
C ALA A 239 5.87 20.03 8.37
N ALA A 240 6.10 21.10 9.15
CA ALA A 240 7.45 21.58 9.44
C ALA A 240 8.22 20.54 10.27
N SER A 241 7.54 19.94 11.25
CA SER A 241 8.03 18.81 12.02
C SER A 241 6.82 18.01 12.52
N ILE A 242 6.90 16.68 12.51
CA ILE A 242 5.89 15.80 13.11
C ILE A 242 6.54 14.54 13.65
N VAL A 243 6.03 14.05 14.77
CA VAL A 243 6.32 12.71 15.29
C VAL A 243 5.00 11.97 15.44
N ILE A 244 4.90 10.79 14.84
CA ILE A 244 3.80 9.85 15.06
C ILE A 244 4.40 8.59 15.69
N GLU A 245 3.95 8.25 16.88
CA GLU A 245 4.51 7.16 17.65
C GLU A 245 3.42 6.23 18.17
N GLY A 246 3.59 4.94 17.90
CA GLY A 246 2.81 3.90 18.56
C GLY A 246 3.38 3.51 19.92
N ALA A 247 2.59 2.84 20.74
CA ALA A 247 3.05 2.30 22.03
C ALA A 247 4.19 1.28 21.87
N SER A 248 4.15 0.47 20.80
CA SER A 248 5.25 -0.42 20.39
C SER A 248 5.02 -0.99 18.99
N GLY A 249 6.11 -1.41 18.32
CA GLY A 249 6.05 -2.12 17.03
C GLY A 249 5.33 -3.47 17.07
N ALA A 250 4.98 -3.98 18.26
CA ALA A 250 4.23 -5.22 18.43
C ALA A 250 2.73 -4.98 18.69
N ASN A 251 2.39 -3.95 19.47
CA ASN A 251 1.05 -3.81 20.07
C ASN A 251 0.22 -2.64 19.49
N THR A 252 0.80 -1.78 18.63
CA THR A 252 0.04 -0.73 17.94
C THR A 252 -0.04 -1.06 16.46
N LEU A 253 -1.22 -1.43 15.99
CA LEU A 253 -1.46 -1.90 14.63
C LEU A 253 -2.30 -0.91 13.84
N LEU A 254 -1.77 -0.41 12.71
CA LEU A 254 -2.56 0.21 11.66
C LEU A 254 -2.93 -0.85 10.61
N ASP A 255 -4.21 -1.04 10.36
CA ASP A 255 -4.73 -2.11 9.53
C ASP A 255 -5.50 -1.55 8.34
N ILE A 256 -4.90 -1.62 7.15
CA ILE A 256 -5.50 -1.20 5.89
C ILE A 256 -5.97 -2.40 5.05
N SER A 257 -6.16 -3.58 5.66
CA SER A 257 -6.53 -4.81 4.94
C SER A 257 -7.90 -4.73 4.23
N GLU A 258 -8.79 -3.84 4.67
CA GLU A 258 -10.05 -3.56 3.98
C GLU A 258 -10.03 -2.25 3.19
N GLY A 259 -8.92 -1.51 3.24
CA GLY A 259 -8.75 -0.18 2.65
C GLY A 259 -7.83 -0.14 1.44
N HIS A 260 -7.66 1.06 0.88
CA HIS A 260 -6.85 1.30 -0.32
C HIS A 260 -5.80 2.38 -0.08
N GLY A 261 -4.58 2.16 -0.56
CA GLY A 261 -3.45 3.09 -0.47
C GLY A 261 -2.39 2.66 0.56
N GLY A 262 -1.72 3.63 1.17
CA GLY A 262 -0.77 3.38 2.27
C GLY A 262 -1.44 3.54 3.63
N CYS A 263 -0.90 2.98 4.72
CA CYS A 263 -1.36 3.35 6.06
C CYS A 263 -1.10 4.85 6.34
N ILE A 264 0.12 5.31 6.05
CA ILE A 264 0.52 6.72 6.20
C ILE A 264 1.10 7.26 4.89
N ARG A 265 0.76 8.52 4.56
CA ARG A 265 1.35 9.27 3.46
C ARG A 265 1.96 10.57 3.97
N LEU A 266 3.25 10.77 3.73
CA LEU A 266 3.98 12.00 4.01
C LEU A 266 4.12 12.82 2.72
N GLN A 267 3.71 14.09 2.72
CA GLN A 267 3.74 14.94 1.54
C GLN A 267 4.24 16.37 1.84
N GLY A 268 5.33 16.78 1.19
CA GLY A 268 5.79 18.17 1.16
C GLY A 268 6.26 18.75 2.50
N GLY A 269 6.51 17.91 3.51
CA GLY A 269 6.98 18.35 4.82
C GLY A 269 8.49 18.61 4.87
N THR A 270 8.97 19.07 6.02
CA THR A 270 10.41 19.29 6.26
C THR A 270 11.00 18.16 7.09
N GLU A 271 10.41 17.84 8.25
CA GLU A 271 10.86 16.75 9.12
C GLU A 271 9.71 15.86 9.57
N ALA A 272 9.91 14.54 9.50
CA ALA A 272 8.94 13.57 9.99
C ALA A 272 9.61 12.35 10.64
N VAL A 273 9.08 11.95 11.80
CA VAL A 273 9.44 10.69 12.47
C VAL A 273 8.20 9.83 12.63
N ILE A 274 8.25 8.59 12.12
CA ILE A 274 7.20 7.59 12.33
C ILE A 274 7.83 6.40 13.02
N ARG A 275 7.33 6.01 14.20
CA ARG A 275 7.96 4.93 14.96
C ARG A 275 7.04 4.07 15.79
N ASN A 276 7.53 2.88 16.13
CA ASN A 276 6.87 1.94 17.06
C ASN A 276 5.47 1.50 16.60
N LEU A 277 5.34 1.06 15.34
CA LEU A 277 4.07 0.69 14.74
C LEU A 277 4.16 -0.65 13.99
N ARG A 278 3.07 -1.39 13.98
CA ARG A 278 2.81 -2.46 13.02
C ARG A 278 1.82 -1.96 11.97
N MET A 279 2.01 -2.37 10.72
CA MET A 279 1.15 -2.03 9.60
C MET A 279 0.80 -3.31 8.83
N VAL A 280 -0.49 -3.56 8.61
CA VAL A 280 -0.95 -4.76 7.88
C VAL A 280 -1.84 -4.38 6.71
N GLY A 281 -1.58 -5.05 5.58
CA GLY A 281 -2.33 -4.95 4.36
C GLY A 281 -3.15 -6.19 4.04
N HIS A 282 -3.58 -6.30 2.78
CA HIS A 282 -4.48 -7.38 2.34
C HIS A 282 -3.83 -8.49 1.50
N THR A 283 -2.59 -8.33 1.01
CA THR A 283 -1.98 -9.27 0.06
C THR A 283 -0.59 -9.72 0.52
N GLY A 284 -0.51 -10.97 0.94
CA GLY A 284 0.73 -11.67 1.23
C GLY A 284 1.46 -12.16 -0.02
N LEU A 285 2.63 -12.77 0.19
CA LEU A 285 3.47 -13.31 -0.87
C LEU A 285 2.70 -14.35 -1.70
N GLY A 286 2.56 -14.10 -3.01
CA GLY A 286 1.93 -15.04 -3.94
C GLY A 286 0.40 -15.00 -3.96
N GLU A 287 -0.23 -14.24 -3.07
CA GLU A 287 -1.66 -13.95 -3.11
C GLU A 287 -1.99 -12.93 -4.22
N GLY A 288 -1.03 -12.07 -4.59
CA GLY A 288 -1.18 -11.06 -5.64
C GLY A 288 -0.78 -11.58 -7.04
N PRO A 289 -0.54 -10.66 -8.00
CA PRO A 289 -0.01 -11.00 -9.32
C PRO A 289 1.49 -11.38 -9.29
N GLY A 290 2.14 -11.35 -8.11
CA GLY A 290 3.50 -11.81 -7.91
C GLY A 290 4.54 -10.87 -8.51
N TRP A 291 4.37 -9.55 -8.32
CA TRP A 291 5.20 -8.48 -8.90
C TRP A 291 5.48 -8.64 -10.41
N ARG A 292 4.47 -9.07 -11.17
CA ARG A 292 4.53 -9.22 -12.63
C ARG A 292 3.87 -8.03 -13.31
N SER A 293 4.61 -7.34 -14.18
CA SER A 293 4.01 -6.42 -15.12
C SER A 293 3.52 -7.17 -16.37
N PHE A 294 2.52 -6.60 -17.03
CA PHE A 294 2.14 -6.99 -18.38
C PHE A 294 2.51 -5.88 -19.36
N ARG A 295 2.68 -6.25 -20.63
CA ARG A 295 2.90 -5.28 -21.70
C ARG A 295 1.56 -4.89 -22.31
N THR A 296 1.26 -3.59 -22.29
CA THR A 296 0.10 -3.02 -22.96
C THR A 296 0.26 -3.14 -24.47
N SER A 297 -0.84 -3.01 -25.20
CA SER A 297 -0.94 -2.98 -26.65
C SER A 297 -0.28 -1.73 -27.24
N SER A 298 -0.09 -0.68 -26.44
CA SER A 298 0.77 0.47 -26.75
C SER A 298 2.27 0.23 -26.51
N GLY A 299 2.65 -0.97 -26.03
CA GLY A 299 4.04 -1.34 -25.77
C GLY A 299 4.60 -0.84 -24.44
N ARG A 300 3.80 -0.19 -23.59
CA ARG A 300 4.17 0.23 -22.24
C ARG A 300 4.07 -0.94 -21.26
N ALA A 301 4.82 -0.90 -20.18
CA ALA A 301 4.67 -1.87 -19.09
C ALA A 301 3.65 -1.32 -18.07
N CYS A 302 2.79 -2.19 -17.54
CA CYS A 302 1.79 -1.85 -16.53
C CYS A 302 1.86 -2.84 -15.37
N TRP A 303 1.84 -2.33 -14.14
CA TRP A 303 1.95 -3.11 -12.91
C TRP A 303 0.57 -3.19 -12.28
N PRO A 304 -0.13 -4.34 -12.38
CA PRO A 304 -1.52 -4.49 -11.95
C PRO A 304 -1.69 -4.37 -10.42
N VAL A 305 -0.62 -4.52 -9.64
CA VAL A 305 -0.62 -4.25 -8.18
C VAL A 305 -1.14 -2.84 -7.85
N GLY A 306 -0.89 -1.86 -8.73
CA GLY A 306 -1.37 -0.49 -8.57
C GLY A 306 -2.87 -0.31 -8.81
N LEU A 307 -3.62 -1.36 -9.15
CA LEU A 307 -5.09 -1.34 -9.22
C LEU A 307 -5.76 -1.62 -7.88
N LYS A 308 -5.03 -2.25 -6.96
CA LYS A 308 -5.48 -2.57 -5.60
C LYS A 308 -4.41 -2.22 -4.56
N PRO A 309 -3.84 -1.00 -4.59
CA PRO A 309 -2.66 -0.67 -3.82
C PRO A 309 -2.89 -0.74 -2.31
N CYS A 310 -1.86 -1.27 -1.64
CA CYS A 310 -1.76 -1.48 -0.23
C CYS A 310 -0.27 -1.46 0.15
N HIS A 311 0.12 -0.46 0.94
CA HIS A 311 1.49 -0.29 1.44
C HIS A 311 1.51 0.26 2.87
N ALA A 312 2.66 0.25 3.53
CA ALA A 312 2.81 0.78 4.88
C ALA A 312 2.92 2.31 4.84
N ILE A 313 3.94 2.83 4.14
CA ILE A 313 4.22 4.26 4.11
C ILE A 313 4.55 4.71 2.68
N SER A 314 3.92 5.80 2.24
CA SER A 314 4.33 6.55 1.05
C SER A 314 4.93 7.90 1.44
N ILE A 315 6.03 8.28 0.80
CA ILE A 315 6.76 9.52 1.05
C ILE A 315 6.87 10.27 -0.27
N ARG A 316 6.51 11.55 -0.26
CA ARG A 316 6.66 12.45 -1.40
C ARG A 316 7.14 13.82 -0.95
N ASN A 317 8.30 14.24 -1.43
CA ASN A 317 8.85 15.58 -1.23
C ASN A 317 8.96 16.00 0.26
N THR A 318 9.03 15.05 1.19
CA THR A 318 9.29 15.36 2.61
C THR A 318 10.78 15.27 2.85
N GLU A 319 11.41 16.36 3.30
CA GLU A 319 12.87 16.49 3.15
C GLU A 319 13.69 15.53 4.01
N ARG A 320 13.32 15.35 5.28
CA ARG A 320 14.06 14.52 6.24
C ARG A 320 13.11 13.60 6.97
N VAL A 321 13.25 12.30 6.72
CA VAL A 321 12.33 11.30 7.25
C VAL A 321 13.09 10.21 8.00
N LEU A 322 12.62 9.91 9.21
CA LEU A 322 13.01 8.74 9.99
C LEU A 322 11.81 7.82 10.18
N ILE A 323 11.92 6.59 9.71
CA ILE A 323 10.99 5.50 9.99
C ILE A 323 11.73 4.51 10.89
N GLU A 324 11.30 4.35 12.13
CA GLU A 324 12.03 3.58 13.14
C GLU A 324 11.14 2.52 13.80
N ASN A 325 11.57 1.26 13.84
CA ASN A 325 10.82 0.19 14.51
C ASN A 325 9.37 0.08 13.98
N VAL A 326 9.23 0.10 12.65
CA VAL A 326 7.96 -0.05 11.94
C VAL A 326 7.92 -1.34 11.14
N HIS A 327 6.86 -2.13 11.32
CA HIS A 327 6.77 -3.50 10.80
C HIS A 327 5.58 -3.66 9.85
N ALA A 328 5.88 -3.82 8.56
CA ALA A 328 4.89 -3.99 7.50
C ALA A 328 4.67 -5.48 7.16
N SER A 329 3.42 -5.85 6.89
CA SER A 329 3.08 -7.18 6.38
C SER A 329 1.89 -7.16 5.44
N ARG A 330 1.81 -8.15 4.55
CA ARG A 330 0.71 -8.32 3.57
C ARG A 330 0.48 -7.11 2.67
N MET A 331 1.57 -6.50 2.21
CA MET A 331 1.55 -5.36 1.28
C MET A 331 1.61 -5.85 -0.17
N ASN A 332 0.66 -5.41 -0.99
CA ASN A 332 0.61 -5.79 -2.40
C ASN A 332 1.53 -4.91 -3.28
N CYS A 333 1.77 -3.69 -2.83
CA CYS A 333 2.67 -2.71 -3.40
C CYS A 333 3.98 -2.69 -2.59
N GLU A 334 4.82 -1.71 -2.86
CA GLU A 334 6.03 -1.48 -2.10
C GLU A 334 5.69 -1.12 -0.66
N ALA A 335 6.11 -1.94 0.32
CA ALA A 335 5.76 -1.74 1.72
C ALA A 335 6.17 -0.35 2.21
N PHE A 336 7.40 0.07 1.90
CA PHE A 336 7.88 1.43 2.10
C PHE A 336 8.24 2.05 0.76
N TYR A 337 7.56 3.13 0.39
CA TYR A 337 7.66 3.75 -0.92
C TYR A 337 8.04 5.22 -0.83
N CYS A 338 9.06 5.64 -1.59
CA CYS A 338 9.42 7.04 -1.78
C CYS A 338 9.34 7.41 -3.26
N GLN A 339 8.57 8.46 -3.56
CA GLN A 339 8.45 9.01 -4.92
C GLN A 339 8.13 10.50 -4.85
N GLY A 340 8.77 11.29 -5.71
CA GLY A 340 8.63 12.74 -5.69
C GLY A 340 9.52 13.42 -6.72
N ASP A 341 9.63 14.73 -6.58
CA ASP A 341 10.60 15.53 -7.29
C ASP A 341 12.01 15.15 -6.82
N ALA A 342 12.99 15.34 -7.69
CA ALA A 342 14.37 15.02 -7.43
C ALA A 342 15.29 16.03 -8.11
N ARG A 343 16.54 16.11 -7.65
CA ARG A 343 17.57 16.82 -8.41
C ARG A 343 17.78 16.17 -9.77
N SER A 344 17.96 16.99 -10.79
CA SER A 344 18.24 16.55 -12.16
C SER A 344 19.37 17.43 -12.71
N GLY A 345 20.59 16.90 -12.71
CA GLY A 345 21.78 17.65 -13.10
C GLY A 345 22.00 18.84 -12.16
N THR A 346 22.20 20.03 -12.72
CA THR A 346 22.32 21.27 -11.94
C THR A 346 20.99 21.79 -11.35
N ARG A 347 19.84 21.23 -11.75
CA ARG A 347 18.54 21.69 -11.26
C ARG A 347 18.20 21.05 -9.92
N GLU A 348 18.03 21.90 -8.91
CA GLU A 348 17.46 21.52 -7.62
C GLU A 348 15.96 21.89 -7.54
N PRO A 349 15.06 20.93 -7.26
CA PRO A 349 13.65 21.23 -7.09
C PRO A 349 13.41 21.94 -5.75
N LYS A 350 12.30 22.70 -5.67
CA LYS A 350 11.94 23.46 -4.46
C LYS A 350 11.79 22.59 -3.21
N ALA A 351 11.30 21.36 -3.38
CA ALA A 351 11.14 20.38 -2.30
C ALA A 351 11.35 18.98 -2.87
N TYR A 352 12.11 18.15 -2.17
CA TYR A 352 12.39 16.75 -2.48
C TYR A 352 12.91 16.03 -1.23
N THR A 353 12.95 14.71 -1.27
CA THR A 353 13.48 13.89 -0.17
C THR A 353 15.01 13.98 -0.14
N LYS A 354 15.56 14.69 0.85
CA LYS A 354 17.02 14.88 1.02
C LYS A 354 17.65 13.75 1.83
N SER A 355 16.98 13.31 2.90
CA SER A 355 17.43 12.25 3.79
C SER A 355 16.28 11.35 4.21
N LEU A 356 16.49 10.04 4.13
CA LEU A 356 15.50 9.02 4.45
C LEU A 356 16.17 7.87 5.17
N THR A 357 15.75 7.58 6.39
CA THR A 357 16.28 6.45 7.17
C THR A 357 15.15 5.51 7.57
N TYR A 358 15.32 4.23 7.23
CA TYR A 358 14.57 3.11 7.78
C TYR A 358 15.48 2.40 8.78
N LEU A 359 15.09 2.38 10.05
CA LEU A 359 15.90 1.84 11.14
C LEU A 359 15.12 0.78 11.92
N ARG A 360 15.63 -0.45 11.96
CA ARG A 360 14.98 -1.59 12.66
C ARG A 360 13.55 -1.87 12.18
N CYS A 361 13.27 -1.58 10.91
CA CYS A 361 11.97 -1.86 10.30
C CYS A 361 11.89 -3.30 9.80
N SER A 362 10.68 -3.76 9.48
CA SER A 362 10.53 -5.03 8.76
C SER A 362 9.49 -4.99 7.65
N ALA A 363 9.72 -5.81 6.63
CA ALA A 363 8.72 -6.15 5.61
C ALA A 363 8.62 -7.69 5.57
N THR A 364 7.45 -8.23 5.87
CA THR A 364 7.25 -9.67 5.98
C THR A 364 5.98 -10.13 5.30
N ASP A 365 6.02 -11.21 4.53
CA ASP A 365 4.85 -11.72 3.80
C ASP A 365 4.23 -10.62 2.93
N CYS A 366 4.99 -10.07 1.99
CA CYS A 366 4.54 -9.01 1.08
C CYS A 366 4.65 -9.48 -0.38
N ASP A 367 3.67 -9.15 -1.22
CA ASP A 367 3.75 -9.46 -2.67
C ASP A 367 4.65 -8.46 -3.42
N GLY A 368 4.67 -7.20 -2.97
CA GLY A 368 5.47 -6.13 -3.58
C GLY A 368 6.89 -5.99 -3.02
N ASN A 369 7.54 -4.86 -3.30
CA ASN A 369 8.88 -4.57 -2.77
C ASN A 369 8.84 -4.33 -1.25
N ALA A 370 9.95 -4.54 -0.56
CA ALA A 370 10.09 -4.11 0.83
C ALA A 370 10.35 -2.60 0.90
N PHE A 371 11.41 -2.12 0.27
CA PHE A 371 11.79 -0.71 0.23
C PHE A 371 12.00 -0.28 -1.23
N ASN A 372 11.38 0.82 -1.65
CA ASN A 372 11.53 1.34 -3.00
C ASN A 372 11.59 2.88 -3.04
N ASN A 373 12.61 3.42 -3.71
CA ASN A 373 12.79 4.85 -3.97
C ASN A 373 12.89 5.15 -5.46
N ASN A 374 11.87 5.81 -6.00
CA ASN A 374 11.81 6.27 -7.39
C ASN A 374 12.24 7.74 -7.57
N ASP A 375 12.65 8.45 -6.52
CA ASP A 375 12.86 9.90 -6.50
C ASP A 375 14.32 10.38 -6.40
N LEU A 376 15.29 9.56 -6.83
CA LEU A 376 16.74 9.86 -6.74
C LEU A 376 17.17 10.48 -5.38
N ALA A 377 16.47 10.16 -4.27
CA ALA A 377 16.74 10.74 -2.96
C ALA A 377 18.22 10.62 -2.59
N GLU A 378 18.80 11.66 -1.96
CA GLU A 378 20.25 11.79 -1.91
C GLU A 378 20.94 10.96 -0.83
N ASN A 379 20.27 10.71 0.29
CA ASN A 379 20.88 10.05 1.44
C ASN A 379 19.90 9.07 2.06
N THR A 380 19.75 7.90 1.43
CA THR A 380 18.84 6.86 1.92
C THR A 380 19.58 5.79 2.71
N SER A 381 19.07 5.43 3.88
CA SER A 381 19.63 4.37 4.72
C SER A 381 18.56 3.33 5.09
N VAL A 382 18.82 2.06 4.82
CA VAL A 382 18.05 0.89 5.27
C VAL A 382 18.95 0.10 6.22
N LEU A 383 18.69 0.24 7.52
CA LEU A 383 19.60 -0.14 8.58
C LEU A 383 18.96 -1.12 9.56
N TYR A 384 19.60 -2.27 9.76
CA TYR A 384 19.21 -3.26 10.75
C TYR A 384 17.76 -3.76 10.58
N CYS A 385 17.28 -3.80 9.35
CA CYS A 385 15.92 -4.22 9.01
C CYS A 385 15.82 -5.73 8.79
N ARG A 386 14.59 -6.24 8.87
CA ARG A 386 14.24 -7.64 8.60
C ARG A 386 13.31 -7.76 7.39
N ILE A 387 13.74 -8.48 6.35
CA ILE A 387 12.99 -8.64 5.09
C ILE A 387 12.79 -10.12 4.83
N VAL A 388 11.56 -10.60 4.93
CA VAL A 388 11.28 -12.05 4.92
C VAL A 388 10.05 -12.36 4.08
N ASP A 389 10.18 -13.27 3.12
CA ASP A 389 9.07 -13.71 2.27
C ASP A 389 8.44 -12.52 1.52
N VAL A 390 9.24 -11.88 0.65
CA VAL A 390 8.89 -10.67 -0.12
C VAL A 390 8.99 -10.93 -1.62
N GLY A 391 7.90 -10.66 -2.36
CA GLY A 391 7.75 -11.03 -3.77
C GLY A 391 8.44 -10.11 -4.76
N GLY A 392 8.58 -8.83 -4.39
CA GLY A 392 9.35 -7.81 -5.09
C GLY A 392 10.78 -7.68 -4.56
N CYS A 393 11.45 -6.60 -4.92
CA CYS A 393 12.79 -6.26 -4.46
C CYS A 393 12.83 -6.06 -2.94
N SER A 394 13.90 -6.52 -2.30
CA SER A 394 14.21 -6.12 -0.92
C SER A 394 14.60 -4.66 -0.84
N TRP A 395 15.28 -4.17 -1.87
CA TRP A 395 15.53 -2.75 -2.09
C TRP A 395 15.50 -2.50 -3.60
N GLU A 396 14.81 -1.46 -4.02
CA GLU A 396 14.88 -0.95 -5.39
C GLU A 396 15.04 0.57 -5.33
N GLY A 397 16.01 1.11 -6.05
CA GLY A 397 16.09 2.55 -6.13
C GLY A 397 17.22 3.09 -6.96
N ALA A 398 16.95 4.28 -7.48
CA ALA A 398 17.87 5.10 -8.25
C ALA A 398 18.63 6.13 -7.37
N SER A 399 18.31 6.16 -6.07
CA SER A 399 18.86 7.06 -5.06
C SER A 399 20.39 7.16 -5.06
N ARG A 400 20.87 8.29 -4.54
CA ARG A 400 22.29 8.56 -4.31
C ARG A 400 22.63 8.20 -2.86
N PHE A 401 23.92 7.96 -2.62
CA PHE A 401 24.50 7.62 -1.31
C PHE A 401 23.67 6.67 -0.44
N VAL A 402 23.23 5.56 -1.04
CA VAL A 402 22.39 4.58 -0.35
C VAL A 402 23.22 3.70 0.57
N ARG A 403 22.75 3.48 1.79
CA ARG A 403 23.32 2.51 2.75
C ARG A 403 22.31 1.42 3.01
N PHE A 404 22.62 0.19 2.61
CA PHE A 404 21.84 -0.99 2.92
C PHE A 404 22.69 -1.89 3.83
N ILE A 405 22.59 -1.67 5.14
CA ILE A 405 23.56 -2.17 6.12
C ILE A 405 22.92 -2.93 7.28
N GLY A 406 23.52 -4.06 7.66
CA GLY A 406 23.16 -4.78 8.88
C GLY A 406 21.82 -5.51 8.80
N ASN A 407 21.27 -5.72 7.61
CA ASN A 407 19.92 -6.26 7.43
C ASN A 407 19.94 -7.80 7.39
N TYR A 408 18.82 -8.41 7.77
CA TYR A 408 18.57 -9.84 7.57
C TYR A 408 17.50 -10.05 6.50
N LEU A 409 17.81 -10.89 5.52
CA LEU A 409 16.98 -11.16 4.36
C LEU A 409 16.78 -12.67 4.20
N ARG A 410 15.53 -13.11 4.01
CA ARG A 410 15.23 -14.51 3.71
C ARG A 410 14.08 -14.63 2.71
N ASN A 411 14.26 -15.44 1.66
CA ASN A 411 13.23 -15.70 0.64
C ASN A 411 12.62 -14.40 0.06
N ALA A 412 13.49 -13.45 -0.27
CA ALA A 412 13.09 -12.12 -0.74
C ALA A 412 13.71 -11.83 -2.11
N GLY A 413 13.20 -10.82 -2.80
CA GLY A 413 13.80 -10.38 -4.06
C GLY A 413 15.08 -9.56 -3.87
N PRO A 414 15.65 -9.07 -4.97
CA PRO A 414 16.99 -8.51 -4.97
C PRO A 414 17.11 -7.19 -4.18
N VAL A 415 18.34 -6.87 -3.79
CA VAL A 415 18.84 -5.52 -3.61
C VAL A 415 19.25 -5.01 -5.00
N ALA A 416 18.34 -4.30 -5.65
CA ALA A 416 18.46 -3.75 -6.99
C ALA A 416 18.98 -2.30 -6.96
N MET A 417 20.29 -2.16 -7.20
CA MET A 417 21.00 -0.89 -7.13
C MET A 417 20.95 -0.15 -8.47
N GLY A 418 20.41 1.07 -8.46
CA GLY A 418 20.49 2.00 -9.58
C GLY A 418 19.58 1.70 -10.77
N ASN A 419 18.52 0.88 -10.62
CA ASN A 419 17.62 0.35 -11.67
C ASN A 419 16.90 1.41 -12.55
N ILE A 420 17.65 2.26 -13.23
CA ILE A 420 17.20 3.48 -13.92
C ILE A 420 17.00 3.22 -15.42
N GLY A 421 17.87 2.38 -16.01
CA GLY A 421 17.79 2.01 -17.42
C GLY A 421 17.79 3.21 -18.39
N SER A 422 18.47 4.30 -18.02
CA SER A 422 18.53 5.56 -18.78
C SER A 422 19.94 6.17 -18.71
N ARG A 423 20.35 6.88 -19.77
CA ARG A 423 21.58 7.67 -19.88
C ARG A 423 21.31 9.16 -20.06
N ALA A 424 20.24 9.66 -19.48
CA ALA A 424 20.01 11.09 -19.53
C ALA A 424 21.22 11.81 -18.89
N ALA A 425 21.81 12.80 -19.58
CA ALA A 425 23.07 13.45 -19.17
C ALA A 425 23.07 13.91 -17.70
N HIS A 426 21.90 14.34 -17.22
CA HIS A 426 21.68 14.76 -15.83
C HIS A 426 21.96 13.67 -14.77
N LEU A 427 21.96 12.39 -15.14
CA LEU A 427 22.29 11.25 -14.27
C LEU A 427 23.80 11.04 -14.13
N GLU A 428 24.59 11.48 -15.12
CA GLU A 428 26.06 11.45 -15.09
C GLU A 428 26.60 12.63 -14.29
N GLU A 429 26.03 13.83 -14.45
CA GLU A 429 26.42 15.05 -13.73
C GLU A 429 26.37 14.88 -12.20
N LEU A 430 25.30 14.25 -11.67
CA LEU A 430 25.13 14.02 -10.24
C LEU A 430 25.62 12.65 -9.78
N GLY A 431 25.77 11.70 -10.70
CA GLY A 431 25.81 10.29 -10.39
C GLY A 431 24.44 9.77 -9.93
N SER A 432 24.18 8.49 -10.18
CA SER A 432 22.97 7.81 -9.74
C SER A 432 23.27 6.37 -9.36
N GLY A 433 22.45 5.80 -8.49
CA GLY A 433 22.65 4.42 -8.05
C GLY A 433 23.93 4.19 -7.23
N GLN A 434 24.41 5.17 -6.45
CA GLN A 434 25.55 4.99 -5.55
C GLN A 434 25.14 4.22 -4.29
N HIS A 435 25.73 3.05 -4.02
CA HIS A 435 25.29 2.15 -2.95
C HIS A 435 26.43 1.58 -2.12
N ILE A 436 26.19 1.42 -0.82
CA ILE A 436 26.96 0.57 0.09
C ILE A 436 26.03 -0.55 0.56
N VAL A 437 26.38 -1.79 0.25
CA VAL A 437 25.70 -3.00 0.70
C VAL A 437 26.66 -3.74 1.62
N ALA A 438 26.46 -3.61 2.94
CA ALA A 438 27.41 -4.12 3.93
C ALA A 438 26.76 -4.84 5.11
N ASP A 439 27.47 -5.80 5.69
CA ASP A 439 27.09 -6.43 6.97
C ASP A 439 25.70 -7.10 6.96
N ASN A 440 25.19 -7.49 5.79
CA ASN A 440 23.88 -8.13 5.66
C ASN A 440 24.00 -9.66 5.74
N VAL A 441 22.93 -10.31 6.18
CA VAL A 441 22.75 -11.76 6.10
C VAL A 441 21.68 -12.08 5.07
N PHE A 442 22.05 -12.84 4.04
CA PHE A 442 21.16 -13.36 3.01
C PHE A 442 20.96 -14.86 3.20
N GLU A 443 19.73 -15.28 3.49
CA GLU A 443 19.35 -16.67 3.74
C GLU A 443 18.33 -17.20 2.72
N GLY A 444 18.40 -18.50 2.41
CA GLY A 444 17.39 -19.17 1.60
C GLY A 444 17.59 -18.91 0.10
N ARG A 445 16.66 -18.23 -0.57
CA ARG A 445 16.77 -17.97 -2.02
C ARG A 445 16.32 -16.57 -2.40
N CYS A 446 16.83 -16.08 -3.54
CA CYS A 446 16.26 -14.90 -4.19
C CYS A 446 14.99 -15.29 -4.95
N PHE A 447 13.90 -14.59 -4.67
CA PHE A 447 12.60 -14.76 -5.32
C PHE A 447 12.12 -13.42 -5.87
N TYR A 448 11.92 -13.31 -7.18
CA TYR A 448 11.46 -12.07 -7.80
C TYR A 448 10.55 -12.32 -8.98
N ALA A 449 9.42 -11.61 -9.02
CA ALA A 449 8.42 -11.70 -10.09
C ALA A 449 7.87 -13.14 -10.28
N GLY A 450 7.75 -13.91 -9.20
CA GLY A 450 7.37 -15.33 -9.26
C GLY A 450 8.42 -16.25 -9.86
N ARG A 451 9.71 -15.84 -9.88
CA ARG A 451 10.84 -16.65 -10.40
C ARG A 451 11.91 -16.78 -9.33
N ALA A 452 12.35 -18.02 -9.09
CA ALA A 452 13.49 -18.30 -8.22
C ALA A 452 14.82 -18.17 -8.98
N GLY A 453 15.92 -17.97 -8.24
CA GLY A 453 17.28 -18.06 -8.80
C GLY A 453 17.81 -16.78 -9.44
N ARG A 454 17.21 -15.62 -9.16
CA ARG A 454 17.78 -14.32 -9.56
C ARG A 454 18.97 -13.95 -8.68
N PRO A 455 19.84 -13.03 -9.13
CA PRO A 455 20.87 -12.47 -8.25
C PRO A 455 20.25 -11.77 -7.04
N MET A 456 20.83 -11.94 -5.85
CA MET A 456 20.40 -11.22 -4.65
C MET A 456 20.88 -9.78 -4.67
N VAL A 457 22.18 -9.56 -4.91
CA VAL A 457 22.73 -8.21 -5.08
C VAL A 457 22.98 -7.98 -6.57
N THR A 458 22.32 -6.98 -7.14
CA THR A 458 22.40 -6.68 -8.57
C THR A 458 22.46 -5.18 -8.82
N ALA A 459 23.18 -4.79 -9.86
CA ALA A 459 23.21 -3.42 -10.36
C ALA A 459 22.83 -3.38 -11.83
N ALA A 460 22.14 -2.32 -12.24
CA ALA A 460 21.93 -1.93 -13.63
C ALA A 460 22.14 -0.42 -13.74
N ALA A 461 23.25 0.01 -14.33
CA ALA A 461 23.65 1.43 -14.43
C ALA A 461 23.95 2.15 -13.10
N ALA A 462 24.37 1.42 -12.06
CA ALA A 462 24.92 2.03 -10.84
C ALA A 462 26.33 2.59 -11.09
N THR A 463 26.61 3.82 -10.63
CA THR A 463 27.91 4.47 -10.89
C THR A 463 29.01 4.07 -9.91
N GLN A 464 28.68 3.84 -8.64
CA GLN A 464 29.64 3.45 -7.60
C GLN A 464 28.96 2.50 -6.60
N VAL A 465 29.54 1.31 -6.41
CA VAL A 465 28.96 0.31 -5.51
C VAL A 465 30.05 -0.32 -4.65
N ILE A 466 29.82 -0.35 -3.33
CA ILE A 466 30.63 -1.10 -2.37
C ILE A 466 29.79 -2.27 -1.86
N ILE A 467 30.30 -3.49 -2.04
CA ILE A 467 29.71 -4.70 -1.46
C ILE A 467 30.75 -5.32 -0.55
N THR A 468 30.52 -5.31 0.76
CA THR A 468 31.53 -5.77 1.72
C THR A 468 30.89 -6.50 2.90
N ASN A 469 31.60 -7.49 3.45
CA ASN A 469 31.23 -8.17 4.70
C ASN A 469 29.77 -8.71 4.75
N ASN A 470 29.23 -9.19 3.62
CA ASN A 470 27.90 -9.81 3.60
C ASN A 470 28.03 -11.34 3.73
N LEU A 471 27.09 -11.95 4.45
CA LEU A 471 27.00 -13.40 4.62
C LEU A 471 25.89 -13.98 3.75
N PHE A 472 26.21 -15.02 2.98
CA PHE A 472 25.24 -15.81 2.22
C PHE A 472 25.14 -17.19 2.88
N VAL A 473 24.07 -17.42 3.63
CA VAL A 473 23.89 -18.60 4.49
C VAL A 473 22.80 -19.49 3.91
N ASN A 474 23.08 -20.78 3.68
CA ASN A 474 22.12 -21.70 3.05
C ASN A 474 21.50 -21.11 1.76
N PHE A 475 22.32 -20.38 0.99
CA PHE A 475 21.83 -19.51 -0.06
C PHE A 475 21.82 -20.23 -1.42
N ASN A 476 20.62 -20.46 -1.96
CA ASN A 476 20.36 -21.23 -3.17
C ASN A 476 19.95 -20.32 -4.35
N SER A 477 20.76 -19.32 -4.65
CA SER A 477 20.62 -18.40 -5.79
C SER A 477 21.98 -17.75 -6.08
N THR A 478 22.10 -17.00 -7.18
CA THR A 478 23.30 -16.18 -7.41
C THR A 478 23.41 -15.11 -6.31
N GLY A 479 24.50 -15.11 -5.54
CA GLY A 479 24.70 -14.12 -4.48
C GLY A 479 24.83 -12.70 -5.03
N ILE A 480 25.81 -12.48 -5.90
CA ILE A 480 26.10 -11.18 -6.49
C ILE A 480 26.18 -11.35 -8.01
N ALA A 481 25.50 -10.48 -8.76
CA ALA A 481 25.72 -10.33 -10.19
C ALA A 481 25.71 -8.86 -10.57
N LEU A 482 26.89 -8.33 -10.87
CA LEU A 482 27.04 -7.01 -11.46
C LEU A 482 27.00 -7.20 -12.97
N ARG A 483 25.83 -6.93 -13.56
CA ARG A 483 25.59 -7.22 -14.97
C ARG A 483 25.88 -6.00 -15.79
N ASN A 484 26.73 -6.18 -16.78
CA ASN A 484 26.83 -5.27 -17.90
C ASN A 484 25.63 -5.52 -18.83
N VAL A 485 24.41 -5.14 -18.41
CA VAL A 485 23.25 -5.12 -19.34
C VAL A 485 23.42 -3.91 -20.28
N SER A 486 24.59 -3.83 -20.91
CA SER A 486 25.05 -2.78 -21.80
C SER A 486 24.70 -3.17 -23.23
N SER A 487 23.63 -2.58 -23.73
CA SER A 487 23.68 -2.16 -25.14
C SER A 487 24.34 -0.78 -25.18
N GLU A 488 24.75 -0.30 -26.35
CA GLU A 488 25.29 1.06 -26.57
C GLU A 488 24.40 2.16 -25.94
N ARG A 489 23.12 1.87 -25.70
CA ARG A 489 22.17 2.72 -24.96
C ARG A 489 22.46 2.90 -23.47
N MET A 490 23.54 2.31 -22.92
CA MET A 490 23.88 2.32 -21.47
C MET A 490 25.36 2.67 -21.15
N LEU A 491 26.19 3.10 -22.13
CA LEU A 491 27.59 3.56 -21.94
C LEU A 491 27.66 5.01 -21.36
N PRO A 492 28.82 5.61 -21.02
CA PRO A 492 28.94 7.03 -20.67
C PRO A 492 28.73 7.93 -21.88
N ALA A 493 28.07 9.10 -21.76
CA ALA A 493 28.12 10.12 -22.82
C ALA A 493 29.59 10.45 -22.96
N GLU A 494 30.17 10.14 -24.12
CA GLU A 494 31.54 10.54 -24.42
C GLU A 494 31.60 12.05 -24.19
N ILE A 495 32.33 12.45 -23.14
CA ILE A 495 32.74 13.84 -22.94
C ILE A 495 33.95 14.07 -23.84
#